data_AF-A0A9W9CSI5-F1
#
_entry.id   AF-A0A9W9CSI5-F1
#
_cell.length_a   1.000
_cell.length_b   1.000
_cell.length_c   1.000
_cell.angle_alpha   90.00
_cell.angle_beta   90.00
_cell.angle_gamma   90.00
#
_symmetry.space_group_name_H-M   'P 1'
#
loop_
_entity.id
_entity.type
_entity.pdbx_description
1 polymer ?
#
loop_
_entity_poly.entity_id
_entity_poly.type
_entity_poly.pdbx_seq_one_letter_code
_entity_poly.pdbx_strand_id
1 'polypeptide(L)'
;MYDPWVKAIFSSVKFGSRMSIIRRYPLLWRLFQALIGKSANKRRETHFQHSVTRVTKRLEKGRDNEGVDLWDYVLSQKEGRGLSRPEMDANAGLFMIAGTETTATLLSGLTYFLLVNPECMKKLVGEVRGAFASADDMTMEQLAALPYLAACIKEAFRMYPPVPLGLPRFTPEDGSTIVGQYVPPNTNLTIPQHAMFTHEKNFKRPMEYIPERWLGDSEFDGDEKQCVQPFSVGSRDCVGKK
;
A
#
# COMPACT_ATOMS: atom_id res chain seq x y z
N MET A 1 8.18 9.03 19.08
CA MET A 1 8.96 7.77 19.26
C MET A 1 8.16 6.66 18.63
N TYR A 2 8.64 6.00 17.56
CA TYR A 2 7.89 4.94 16.87
C TYR A 2 7.58 3.77 17.80
N ASP A 3 6.36 3.23 17.70
CA ASP A 3 5.96 2.00 18.38
C ASP A 3 6.95 0.85 18.07
N PRO A 4 7.34 0.03 19.06
CA PRO A 4 8.25 -1.10 18.85
C PRO A 4 7.87 -2.04 17.70
N TRP A 5 6.57 -2.18 17.39
CA TRP A 5 6.05 -2.96 16.28
C TRP A 5 6.40 -2.36 14.92
N VAL A 6 6.28 -1.03 14.76
CA VAL A 6 6.63 -0.31 13.51
C VAL A 6 8.11 -0.50 13.17
N LYS A 7 8.99 -0.42 14.17
CA LYS A 7 10.43 -0.71 13.99
C LYS A 7 10.68 -2.14 13.51
N ALA A 8 9.91 -3.10 14.02
CA ALA A 8 10.04 -4.50 13.61
C ALA A 8 9.66 -4.69 12.12
N ILE A 9 8.68 -3.95 11.60
CA ILE A 9 8.28 -4.02 10.18
C ILE A 9 9.40 -3.54 9.26
N PHE A 10 9.95 -2.33 9.47
CA PHE A 10 11.05 -1.82 8.63
C PHE A 10 12.27 -2.75 8.63
N SER A 11 12.57 -3.36 9.79
CA SER A 11 13.64 -4.36 9.90
C SER A 11 13.33 -5.62 9.09
N SER A 12 12.06 -6.04 9.06
CA SER A 12 11.58 -7.21 8.32
C SER A 12 11.59 -6.99 6.82
N VAL A 13 11.24 -5.78 6.34
CA VAL A 13 11.34 -5.40 4.92
C VAL A 13 12.79 -5.43 4.44
N LYS A 14 13.71 -4.77 5.17
CA LYS A 14 15.15 -4.79 4.83
C LYS A 14 15.73 -6.21 4.85
N PHE A 15 15.32 -7.02 5.82
CA PHE A 15 15.71 -8.42 5.91
C PHE A 15 15.15 -9.23 4.73
N GLY A 16 13.87 -9.04 4.38
CA GLY A 16 13.21 -9.69 3.25
C GLY A 16 13.87 -9.39 1.91
N SER A 17 14.25 -8.14 1.65
CA SER A 17 14.97 -7.75 0.42
C SER A 17 16.39 -8.33 0.35
N ARG A 18 17.10 -8.42 1.48
CA ARG A 18 18.40 -9.13 1.53
C ARG A 18 18.20 -10.64 1.34
N MET A 19 17.09 -11.18 1.84
CA MET A 19 16.76 -12.61 1.75
C MET A 19 16.38 -13.06 0.36
N SER A 20 15.67 -12.21 -0.41
CA SER A 20 15.28 -12.52 -1.78
C SER A 20 16.50 -12.67 -2.69
N ILE A 21 17.57 -11.92 -2.43
CA ILE A 21 18.87 -12.05 -3.12
C ILE A 21 19.51 -13.41 -2.79
N ILE A 22 19.54 -13.79 -1.50
CA ILE A 22 20.12 -15.07 -1.06
C ILE A 22 19.31 -16.26 -1.61
N ARG A 23 17.97 -16.17 -1.65
CA ARG A 23 17.09 -17.20 -2.25
C ARG A 23 17.34 -17.41 -3.74
N ARG A 24 17.90 -16.43 -4.43
CA ARG A 24 18.25 -16.53 -5.86
C ARG A 24 19.46 -17.43 -6.11
N TYR A 25 20.25 -17.73 -5.08
CA TYR A 25 21.43 -18.60 -5.15
C TYR A 25 21.24 -19.86 -4.30
N PRO A 26 20.97 -21.04 -4.92
CA PRO A 26 20.57 -22.26 -4.21
C PRO A 26 21.56 -22.72 -3.12
N LEU A 27 22.86 -22.55 -3.36
CA LEU A 27 23.92 -22.91 -2.41
C LEU A 27 23.96 -21.96 -1.20
N LEU A 28 23.85 -20.65 -1.44
CA LEU A 28 23.81 -19.65 -0.37
C LEU A 28 22.53 -19.80 0.46
N TRP A 29 21.40 -20.12 -0.16
CA TRP A 29 20.15 -20.40 0.54
C TRP A 29 20.24 -21.61 1.47
N ARG A 30 20.85 -22.71 1.00
CA ARG A 30 21.08 -23.91 1.82
C ARG A 30 21.96 -23.63 3.03
N LEU A 31 23.08 -22.91 2.83
CA LEU A 31 23.99 -22.50 3.91
C LEU A 31 23.30 -21.54 4.90
N PHE A 32 22.52 -20.60 4.39
CA PHE A 32 21.75 -19.66 5.18
C PHE A 32 20.69 -20.35 6.07
N GLN A 33 19.93 -21.30 5.50
CA GLN A 33 18.92 -22.06 6.24
C GLN A 33 19.53 -22.85 7.40
N ALA A 34 20.73 -23.42 7.20
CA ALA A 34 21.46 -24.13 8.24
C ALA A 34 21.90 -23.21 9.41
N LEU A 35 22.20 -21.93 9.13
CA LEU A 35 22.74 -20.99 10.11
C LEU A 35 21.68 -20.22 10.91
N ILE A 36 20.49 -19.98 10.35
CA ILE A 36 19.50 -19.02 10.91
C ILE A 36 18.25 -19.65 11.53
N GLY A 37 18.13 -20.99 11.46
CA GLY A 37 16.93 -21.76 11.79
C GLY A 37 16.32 -21.64 13.21
N LYS A 38 16.85 -20.80 14.11
CA LYS A 38 16.28 -20.61 15.46
C LYS A 38 15.96 -19.15 15.84
N SER A 39 16.67 -18.13 15.33
CA SER A 39 16.46 -16.74 15.77
C SER A 39 15.38 -15.98 14.96
N ALA A 40 15.22 -16.30 13.67
CA ALA A 40 14.20 -15.70 12.82
C ALA A 40 12.78 -16.14 13.20
N ASN A 41 12.62 -17.36 13.73
CA ASN A 41 11.32 -17.89 14.17
C ASN A 41 10.74 -17.10 15.35
N LYS A 42 11.58 -16.68 16.31
CA LYS A 42 11.11 -15.94 17.50
C LYS A 42 10.53 -14.56 17.16
N ARG A 43 11.10 -13.85 16.18
CA ARG A 43 10.57 -12.55 15.72
C ARG A 43 9.27 -12.68 14.96
N ARG A 44 9.14 -13.72 14.12
CA ARG A 44 7.91 -14.03 13.38
C ARG A 44 6.78 -14.41 14.34
N GLU A 45 7.12 -15.17 15.38
CA GLU A 45 6.22 -15.52 16.47
C GLU A 45 5.71 -14.27 17.22
N THR A 46 6.60 -13.35 17.62
CA THR A 46 6.17 -12.12 18.31
C THR A 46 5.20 -11.27 17.46
N HIS A 47 5.43 -11.16 16.15
CA HIS A 47 4.52 -10.45 15.25
C HIS A 47 3.15 -11.13 15.14
N PHE A 48 3.14 -12.46 15.01
CA PHE A 48 1.91 -13.24 14.99
C PHE A 48 1.12 -13.10 16.29
N GLN A 49 1.80 -13.19 17.44
CA GLN A 49 1.19 -13.03 18.76
C GLN A 49 0.58 -11.64 18.99
N HIS A 50 1.11 -10.58 18.38
CA HIS A 50 0.49 -9.26 18.43
C HIS A 50 -0.88 -9.24 17.73
N SER A 51 -0.96 -9.89 16.57
CA SER A 51 -2.19 -10.00 15.78
C SER A 51 -3.23 -10.85 16.52
N VAL A 52 -2.81 -12.00 17.06
CA VAL A 52 -3.64 -12.85 17.92
C VAL A 52 -4.19 -12.06 19.10
N THR A 53 -3.35 -11.33 19.82
CA THR A 53 -3.77 -10.54 21.00
C THR A 53 -4.82 -9.48 20.63
N ARG A 54 -4.66 -8.80 19.49
CA ARG A 54 -5.62 -7.78 19.02
C ARG A 54 -6.96 -8.40 18.65
N VAL A 55 -6.95 -9.52 17.91
CA VAL A 55 -8.18 -10.25 17.56
C VAL A 55 -8.85 -10.79 18.82
N THR A 56 -8.12 -11.45 19.73
CA THR A 56 -8.65 -11.94 21.01
C THR A 56 -9.34 -10.82 21.78
N LYS A 57 -8.65 -9.69 22.00
CA LYS A 57 -9.23 -8.55 22.73
C LYS A 57 -10.49 -8.02 22.07
N ARG A 58 -10.54 -7.97 20.73
CA ARG A 58 -11.71 -7.51 20.01
C ARG A 58 -12.88 -8.49 20.13
N LEU A 59 -12.63 -9.79 20.08
CA LEU A 59 -13.64 -10.83 20.26
C LEU A 59 -14.18 -10.88 21.69
N GLU A 60 -13.30 -10.73 22.69
CA GLU A 60 -13.66 -10.69 24.11
C GLU A 60 -14.45 -9.42 24.48
N LYS A 61 -14.08 -8.26 23.93
CA LYS A 61 -14.86 -7.01 24.11
C LYS A 61 -16.30 -7.17 23.58
N GLY A 62 -16.52 -8.07 22.61
CA GLY A 62 -17.79 -8.17 21.93
C GLY A 62 -18.12 -6.91 21.14
N ARG A 63 -19.36 -6.82 20.65
CA ARG A 63 -19.83 -5.62 19.94
C ARG A 63 -20.17 -4.54 20.97
N ASP A 64 -19.45 -3.44 20.93
CA ASP A 64 -19.79 -2.23 21.68
C ASP A 64 -20.57 -1.26 20.78
N ASN A 65 -21.14 -0.18 21.32
CA ASN A 65 -21.91 0.83 20.56
C ASN A 65 -21.10 1.62 19.49
N GLU A 66 -19.89 1.18 19.15
CA GLU A 66 -18.93 1.82 18.25
C GLU A 66 -19.09 1.42 16.76
N GLY A 67 -20.19 0.73 16.40
CA GLY A 67 -20.52 0.42 15.00
C GLY A 67 -20.29 -1.04 14.59
N VAL A 68 -20.13 -1.28 13.29
CA VAL A 68 -19.85 -2.61 12.70
C VAL A 68 -18.44 -2.58 12.13
N ASP A 69 -17.60 -3.54 12.52
CA ASP A 69 -16.26 -3.69 11.97
C ASP A 69 -16.09 -4.94 11.10
N LEU A 70 -14.87 -5.12 10.59
CA LEU A 70 -14.49 -6.26 9.76
C LEU A 70 -14.81 -7.61 10.41
N TRP A 71 -14.55 -7.76 11.71
CA TRP A 71 -14.75 -9.02 12.41
C TRP A 71 -16.22 -9.31 12.64
N ASP A 72 -17.05 -8.30 12.83
CA ASP A 72 -18.51 -8.48 12.86
C ASP A 72 -19.04 -9.03 11.52
N TYR A 73 -18.49 -8.57 10.39
CA TYR A 73 -18.81 -9.14 9.07
C TYR A 73 -18.33 -10.58 8.89
N VAL A 74 -17.16 -10.92 9.44
CA VAL A 74 -16.63 -12.30 9.40
C VAL A 74 -17.47 -13.23 10.27
N LEU A 75 -17.84 -12.81 11.48
CA LEU A 75 -18.61 -13.60 12.45
C LEU A 75 -20.07 -13.77 12.05
N SER A 76 -20.62 -12.86 11.24
CA SER A 76 -22.00 -12.95 10.73
C SER A 76 -22.16 -13.87 9.51
N GLN A 77 -21.07 -14.42 8.97
CA GLN A 77 -21.14 -15.37 7.85
C GLN A 77 -21.74 -16.71 8.29
N LYS A 78 -22.48 -17.35 7.37
CA LYS A 78 -23.00 -18.71 7.58
C LYS A 78 -21.85 -19.71 7.73
N GLU A 79 -22.12 -20.80 8.44
CA GLU A 79 -21.18 -21.90 8.67
C GLU A 79 -20.58 -22.39 7.34
N GLY A 80 -19.25 -22.51 7.28
CA GLY A 80 -18.50 -22.86 6.07
C GLY A 80 -18.19 -21.71 5.09
N ARG A 81 -18.59 -20.47 5.38
CA ARG A 81 -18.26 -19.27 4.57
C ARG A 81 -17.50 -18.17 5.32
N GLY A 82 -17.30 -18.31 6.62
CA GLY A 82 -16.50 -17.41 7.45
C GLY A 82 -15.02 -17.80 7.50
N LEU A 83 -14.20 -16.93 8.11
CA LEU A 83 -12.80 -17.25 8.41
C LEU A 83 -12.72 -18.00 9.73
N SER A 84 -11.91 -19.04 9.79
CA SER A 84 -11.53 -19.69 11.04
C SER A 84 -10.70 -18.75 11.92
N ARG A 85 -10.62 -19.02 13.23
CA ARG A 85 -9.84 -18.20 14.16
C ARG A 85 -8.37 -18.02 13.72
N PRO A 86 -7.63 -19.08 13.32
CA PRO A 86 -6.26 -18.90 12.82
C PRO A 86 -6.18 -18.03 11.55
N GLU A 87 -7.18 -18.12 10.66
CA GLU A 87 -7.25 -17.27 9.47
C GLU A 87 -7.53 -15.81 9.83
N MET A 88 -8.39 -15.55 10.82
CA MET A 88 -8.62 -14.20 11.34
C MET A 88 -7.31 -13.61 11.89
N ASP A 89 -6.60 -14.36 12.74
CA ASP A 89 -5.34 -13.91 13.34
C ASP A 89 -4.26 -13.61 12.27
N ALA A 90 -4.16 -14.45 11.23
CA ALA A 90 -3.24 -14.25 10.13
C ALA A 90 -3.60 -13.03 9.25
N ASN A 91 -4.88 -12.88 8.91
CA ASN A 91 -5.36 -11.75 8.11
C ASN A 91 -5.26 -10.42 8.87
N ALA A 92 -5.48 -10.42 10.19
CA ALA A 92 -5.33 -9.23 11.03
C ALA A 92 -3.93 -8.62 10.92
N GLY A 93 -2.89 -9.46 11.00
CA GLY A 93 -1.50 -9.01 10.85
C GLY A 93 -1.24 -8.38 9.49
N LEU A 94 -1.76 -9.01 8.43
CA LEU A 94 -1.67 -8.49 7.07
C LEU A 94 -2.34 -7.13 6.93
N PHE A 95 -3.57 -6.96 7.40
CA PHE A 95 -4.31 -5.70 7.28
C PHE A 95 -3.67 -4.56 8.08
N MET A 96 -3.17 -4.83 9.28
CA MET A 96 -2.47 -3.82 10.08
C MET A 96 -1.22 -3.33 9.35
N ILE A 97 -0.37 -4.24 8.84
CA ILE A 97 0.85 -3.83 8.11
C ILE A 97 0.46 -3.09 6.82
N ALA A 98 -0.41 -3.69 6.02
CA ALA A 98 -0.74 -3.19 4.70
C ALA A 98 -1.43 -1.82 4.76
N GLY A 99 -2.33 -1.60 5.72
CA GLY A 99 -3.09 -0.36 5.87
C GLY A 99 -2.32 0.76 6.57
N THR A 100 -1.50 0.45 7.59
CA THR A 100 -0.82 1.49 8.37
C THR A 100 0.41 2.05 7.66
N GLU A 101 1.33 1.18 7.22
CA GLU A 101 2.62 1.63 6.72
C GLU A 101 2.50 2.30 5.34
N THR A 102 1.64 1.78 4.47
CA THR A 102 1.46 2.34 3.12
C THR A 102 0.81 3.72 3.18
N THR A 103 -0.23 3.88 3.98
CA THR A 103 -0.93 5.16 4.20
C THR A 103 0.01 6.19 4.84
N ALA A 104 0.73 5.81 5.90
CA ALA A 104 1.69 6.70 6.55
C ALA A 104 2.80 7.17 5.59
N THR A 105 3.29 6.26 4.74
CA THR A 105 4.29 6.58 3.72
C THR A 105 3.76 7.61 2.72
N LEU A 106 2.56 7.40 2.17
CA LEU A 106 1.95 8.34 1.23
C LEU A 106 1.72 9.70 1.88
N LEU A 107 1.13 9.75 3.07
CA LEU A 107 0.84 11.01 3.77
C LEU A 107 2.12 11.78 4.12
N SER A 108 3.21 11.06 4.43
CA SER A 108 4.53 11.68 4.62
C SER A 108 5.04 12.32 3.32
N GLY A 109 4.93 11.61 2.20
CA GLY A 109 5.31 12.13 0.88
C GLY A 109 4.47 13.33 0.45
N LEU A 110 3.14 13.23 0.58
CA LEU A 110 2.21 14.31 0.31
C LEU A 110 2.54 15.56 1.14
N THR A 111 2.73 15.39 2.45
CA THR A 111 3.09 16.49 3.35
C THR A 111 4.41 17.13 2.94
N TYR A 112 5.42 16.33 2.63
CA TYR A 112 6.70 16.82 2.12
C TYR A 112 6.53 17.66 0.86
N PHE A 113 5.81 17.14 -0.15
CA PHE A 113 5.62 17.85 -1.41
C PHE A 113 4.83 19.14 -1.26
N LEU A 114 3.81 19.17 -0.40
CA LEU A 114 3.07 20.40 -0.10
C LEU A 114 3.97 21.45 0.56
N LEU A 115 4.83 21.04 1.50
CA LEU A 115 5.72 21.96 2.22
C LEU A 115 6.81 22.56 1.31
N VAL A 116 7.33 21.80 0.34
CA VAL A 116 8.34 22.30 -0.61
C VAL A 116 7.72 23.01 -1.82
N ASN A 117 6.39 22.94 -2.01
CA ASN A 117 5.63 23.65 -3.05
C ASN A 117 4.57 24.57 -2.41
N PRO A 118 4.96 25.73 -1.86
CA PRO A 118 4.07 26.58 -1.06
C PRO A 118 2.84 27.07 -1.84
N GLU A 119 2.94 27.27 -3.15
CA GLU A 119 1.78 27.64 -3.98
C GLU A 119 0.75 26.51 -4.05
N CYS A 120 1.17 25.25 -4.14
CA CYS A 120 0.26 24.11 -4.07
C CYS A 120 -0.41 24.02 -2.70
N MET A 121 0.36 24.21 -1.62
CA MET A 121 -0.18 24.22 -0.26
C MET A 121 -1.20 25.34 -0.07
N LYS A 122 -0.92 26.55 -0.58
CA LYS A 122 -1.83 27.68 -0.51
C LYS A 122 -3.15 27.41 -1.24
N LYS A 123 -3.09 26.83 -2.46
CA LYS A 123 -4.29 26.44 -3.22
C LYS A 123 -5.11 25.38 -2.48
N LEU A 124 -4.45 24.34 -1.95
CA LEU A 124 -5.11 23.28 -1.20
C LEU A 124 -5.78 23.81 0.08
N VAL A 125 -5.07 24.63 0.86
CA VAL A 125 -5.62 25.27 2.05
C VAL A 125 -6.81 26.16 1.69
N GLY A 126 -6.72 26.90 0.58
CA GLY A 126 -7.81 27.73 0.07
C GLY A 126 -9.05 26.91 -0.29
N GLU A 127 -8.88 25.79 -1.01
CA GLU A 127 -9.98 24.88 -1.37
C GLU A 127 -10.65 24.30 -0.12
N VAL A 128 -9.86 23.70 0.79
CA VAL A 128 -10.39 23.05 1.99
C VAL A 128 -11.06 24.05 2.92
N ARG A 129 -10.41 25.18 3.23
CA ARG A 129 -11.00 26.19 4.13
C ARG A 129 -12.14 26.98 3.49
N GLY A 130 -12.22 27.03 2.16
CA GLY A 130 -13.33 27.65 1.44
C GLY A 130 -14.57 26.76 1.36
N ALA A 131 -14.40 25.43 1.47
CA ALA A 131 -15.50 24.47 1.35
C ALA A 131 -16.29 24.23 2.65
N PHE A 132 -15.72 24.54 3.81
CA PHE A 132 -16.31 24.24 5.12
C PHE A 132 -16.26 25.44 6.06
N ALA A 133 -17.31 25.62 6.87
CA ALA A 133 -17.35 26.67 7.89
C ALA A 133 -16.49 26.32 9.12
N SER A 134 -16.45 25.04 9.49
CA SER A 134 -15.64 24.51 10.57
C SER A 134 -15.10 23.11 10.26
N ALA A 135 -14.18 22.61 11.09
CA ALA A 135 -13.68 21.24 10.97
C ALA A 135 -14.75 20.19 11.30
N ASP A 136 -15.72 20.52 12.16
CA ASP A 136 -16.78 19.60 12.58
C ASP A 136 -17.81 19.37 11.45
N ASP A 137 -17.85 20.26 10.46
CA ASP A 137 -18.71 20.14 9.27
C ASP A 137 -18.12 19.22 8.20
N MET A 138 -16.86 18.79 8.34
CA MET A 138 -16.17 18.00 7.33
C MET A 138 -16.66 16.55 7.34
N THR A 139 -17.23 16.09 6.22
CA THR A 139 -17.46 14.66 5.99
C THR A 139 -16.46 14.07 5.00
N MET A 140 -16.24 12.75 5.09
CA MET A 140 -15.37 12.03 4.16
C MET A 140 -15.86 12.15 2.71
N GLU A 141 -17.18 12.13 2.50
CA GLU A 141 -17.79 12.27 1.17
C GLU A 141 -17.50 13.64 0.57
N GLN A 142 -17.61 14.71 1.37
CA GLN A 142 -17.35 16.08 0.91
C GLN A 142 -15.86 16.30 0.64
N LEU A 143 -14.98 15.80 1.51
CA LEU A 143 -13.53 15.86 1.30
C LEU A 143 -13.11 15.11 0.04
N ALA A 144 -13.69 13.93 -0.21
CA ALA A 144 -13.41 13.13 -1.40
C ALA A 144 -13.85 13.82 -2.71
N ALA A 145 -14.81 14.75 -2.64
CA ALA A 145 -15.29 15.51 -3.78
C ALA A 145 -14.43 16.75 -4.12
N LEU A 146 -13.47 17.12 -3.27
CA LEU A 146 -12.61 18.29 -3.50
C LEU A 146 -11.57 18.00 -4.60
N PRO A 147 -11.64 18.68 -5.75
CA PRO A 147 -10.84 18.33 -6.92
C PRO A 147 -9.34 18.55 -6.72
N TYR A 148 -8.93 19.64 -6.09
CA TYR A 148 -7.51 19.95 -5.88
C TYR A 148 -6.88 19.07 -4.81
N LEU A 149 -7.60 18.73 -3.73
CA LEU A 149 -7.20 17.72 -2.76
C LEU A 149 -7.00 16.35 -3.43
N ALA A 150 -7.96 15.90 -4.24
CA ALA A 150 -7.84 14.64 -4.98
C ALA A 150 -6.65 14.67 -5.95
N ALA A 151 -6.41 15.80 -6.62
CA ALA A 151 -5.26 15.99 -7.50
C ALA A 151 -3.92 15.94 -6.75
N CYS A 152 -3.82 16.56 -5.56
CA CYS A 152 -2.63 16.49 -4.71
C CYS A 152 -2.33 15.05 -4.29
N ILE A 153 -3.35 14.30 -3.86
CA ILE A 153 -3.18 12.89 -3.47
C ILE A 153 -2.73 12.04 -4.66
N LYS A 154 -3.32 12.23 -5.85
CA LYS A 154 -2.91 11.53 -7.07
C LYS A 154 -1.47 11.84 -7.47
N GLU A 155 -1.06 13.11 -7.41
CA GLU A 155 0.32 13.50 -7.74
C GLU A 155 1.32 12.97 -6.70
N ALA A 156 0.94 12.93 -5.42
CA ALA A 156 1.76 12.30 -4.38
C ALA A 156 1.94 10.79 -4.63
N PHE A 157 0.90 10.07 -5.07
CA PHE A 157 1.03 8.67 -5.48
C PHE A 157 1.98 8.48 -6.67
N ARG A 158 1.95 9.41 -7.65
CA ARG A 158 2.83 9.36 -8.82
C ARG A 158 4.30 9.52 -8.41
N MET A 159 4.58 10.50 -7.56
CA MET A 159 5.96 10.86 -7.19
C MET A 159 6.54 10.05 -6.01
N TYR A 160 5.70 9.58 -5.10
CA TYR A 160 6.12 8.86 -3.90
C TYR A 160 5.19 7.67 -3.61
N PRO A 161 5.11 6.69 -4.54
CA PRO A 161 4.26 5.53 -4.34
C PRO A 161 4.78 4.67 -3.17
N PRO A 162 3.92 4.28 -2.21
CA PRO A 162 4.35 3.45 -1.08
C PRO A 162 4.93 2.08 -1.47
N VAL A 163 4.57 1.55 -2.65
CA VAL A 163 5.04 0.26 -3.17
C VAL A 163 5.75 0.46 -4.53
N PRO A 164 6.95 1.08 -4.55
CA PRO A 164 7.56 1.60 -5.78
C PRO A 164 7.96 0.53 -6.81
N LEU A 165 8.12 -0.73 -6.38
CA LEU A 165 8.47 -1.86 -7.25
C LEU A 165 7.28 -2.76 -7.60
N GLY A 166 6.08 -2.47 -7.08
CA GLY A 166 4.94 -3.37 -7.17
C GLY A 166 5.10 -4.67 -6.37
N LEU A 167 4.01 -5.42 -6.25
CA LEU A 167 4.02 -6.75 -5.63
C LEU A 167 4.27 -7.83 -6.69
N PRO A 168 5.05 -8.88 -6.36
CA PRO A 168 5.39 -9.93 -7.32
C PRO A 168 4.15 -10.68 -7.83
N ARG A 169 4.26 -11.15 -9.07
CA ARG A 169 3.35 -12.08 -9.73
C ARG A 169 4.18 -13.23 -10.29
N PHE A 170 3.57 -14.39 -10.45
CA PHE A 170 4.22 -15.54 -11.07
C PHE A 170 3.46 -15.90 -12.35
N THR A 171 4.19 -16.25 -13.40
CA THR A 171 3.59 -16.88 -14.58
C THR A 171 2.98 -18.24 -14.20
N PRO A 172 1.91 -18.66 -14.90
CA PRO A 172 1.27 -19.95 -14.67
C PRO A 172 2.18 -21.12 -15.11
N GLU A 173 1.72 -22.35 -14.88
CA GLU A 173 2.50 -23.58 -15.10
C GLU A 173 2.92 -23.79 -16.57
N ASP A 174 2.18 -23.21 -17.51
CA ASP A 174 2.44 -23.20 -18.95
C ASP A 174 3.23 -21.97 -19.44
N GLY A 175 3.55 -21.04 -18.54
CA GLY A 175 4.21 -19.77 -18.88
C GLY A 175 3.22 -18.73 -19.40
N SER A 176 3.71 -17.63 -19.96
CA SER A 176 2.82 -16.59 -20.49
C SER A 176 3.50 -15.79 -21.58
N THR A 177 2.73 -15.24 -22.52
CA THR A 177 3.25 -14.30 -23.52
C THR A 177 3.00 -12.88 -23.07
N ILE A 178 4.06 -12.11 -22.88
CA ILE A 178 4.03 -10.73 -22.38
C ILE A 178 4.72 -9.84 -23.40
N VAL A 179 4.00 -8.86 -23.95
CA VAL A 179 4.51 -7.95 -25.01
C VAL A 179 5.11 -8.75 -26.19
N GLY A 180 4.42 -9.82 -26.60
CA GLY A 180 4.84 -10.69 -27.70
C GLY A 180 6.02 -11.63 -27.39
N GLN A 181 6.53 -11.63 -26.16
CA GLN A 181 7.64 -12.49 -25.74
C GLN A 181 7.16 -13.59 -24.80
N TYR A 182 7.57 -14.83 -25.06
CA TYR A 182 7.28 -15.94 -24.16
C TYR A 182 8.12 -15.83 -22.89
N VAL A 183 7.44 -15.89 -21.75
CA VAL A 183 8.00 -15.90 -20.40
C VAL A 183 7.75 -17.28 -19.79
N PRO A 184 8.81 -18.02 -19.40
CA PRO A 184 8.67 -19.38 -18.89
C PRO A 184 7.79 -19.49 -17.63
N PRO A 185 7.33 -20.70 -17.29
CA PRO A 185 6.57 -20.97 -16.08
C PRO A 185 7.29 -20.55 -14.80
N ASN A 186 6.53 -20.24 -13.74
CA ASN A 186 7.05 -19.89 -12.41
C ASN A 186 8.05 -18.71 -12.40
N THR A 187 7.97 -17.82 -13.39
CA THR A 187 8.80 -16.62 -13.48
C THR A 187 8.21 -15.51 -12.62
N ASN A 188 9.02 -14.92 -11.74
CA ASN A 188 8.62 -13.78 -10.93
C ASN A 188 8.64 -12.48 -11.75
N LEU A 189 7.52 -11.78 -11.75
CA LEU A 189 7.27 -10.55 -12.49
C LEU A 189 6.83 -9.43 -11.54
N THR A 190 7.34 -8.22 -11.77
CA THR A 190 6.98 -7.02 -11.01
C THR A 190 6.84 -5.84 -11.96
N ILE A 191 5.93 -4.92 -11.65
CA ILE A 191 5.78 -3.66 -12.40
C ILE A 191 6.48 -2.56 -11.60
N PRO A 192 7.59 -1.99 -12.10
CA PRO A 192 8.33 -0.94 -11.39
C PRO A 192 7.56 0.39 -11.43
N GLN A 193 6.54 0.50 -10.58
CA GLN A 193 5.59 1.62 -10.51
C GLN A 193 6.30 2.97 -10.51
N HIS A 194 7.25 3.21 -9.59
CA HIS A 194 7.89 4.52 -9.49
C HIS A 194 8.63 4.90 -10.78
N ALA A 195 9.37 3.97 -11.39
CA ALA A 195 10.05 4.22 -12.65
C ALA A 195 9.06 4.54 -13.77
N MET A 196 7.95 3.81 -13.85
CA MET A 196 6.89 4.05 -14.84
C MET A 196 6.19 5.40 -14.64
N PHE A 197 5.91 5.78 -13.38
CA PHE A 197 5.21 7.01 -13.00
C PHE A 197 6.05 8.28 -13.17
N THR A 198 7.37 8.13 -13.26
CA THR A 198 8.34 9.23 -13.37
C THR A 198 9.15 9.17 -14.66
N HIS A 199 8.74 8.34 -15.62
CA HIS A 199 9.43 8.24 -16.91
C HIS A 199 9.00 9.39 -17.85
N GLU A 200 9.96 10.06 -18.47
CA GLU A 200 9.73 11.18 -19.41
C GLU A 200 8.87 10.80 -20.64
N LYS A 201 8.93 9.53 -21.07
CA LYS A 201 8.05 8.98 -22.12
C LYS A 201 6.57 8.93 -21.73
N ASN A 202 6.26 8.91 -20.43
CA ASN A 202 4.90 8.81 -19.93
C ASN A 202 4.40 10.14 -19.36
N PHE A 203 5.29 10.98 -18.82
CA PHE A 203 4.92 12.24 -18.17
C PHE A 203 5.83 13.39 -18.60
N LYS A 204 5.20 14.51 -18.94
CA LYS A 204 5.86 15.80 -19.08
C LYS A 204 6.25 16.34 -17.70
N ARG A 205 7.47 16.88 -17.60
CA ARG A 205 8.08 17.36 -16.34
C ARG A 205 7.90 16.32 -15.21
N PRO A 206 8.39 15.09 -15.42
CA PRO A 206 8.02 13.95 -14.58
C PRO A 206 8.51 14.06 -13.14
N MET A 207 9.55 14.86 -12.89
CA MET A 207 10.14 15.04 -11.56
C MET A 207 9.58 16.25 -10.79
N GLU A 208 8.64 16.99 -11.39
CA GLU A 208 7.99 18.14 -10.74
C GLU A 208 6.65 17.73 -10.13
N TYR A 209 6.34 18.27 -8.96
CA TYR A 209 5.07 18.04 -8.27
C TYR A 209 4.02 19.02 -8.78
N ILE A 210 3.16 18.54 -9.68
CA ILE A 210 2.17 19.38 -10.38
C ILE A 210 0.78 18.75 -10.29
N PRO A 211 0.01 19.04 -9.22
CA PRO A 211 -1.37 18.58 -9.07
C PRO A 211 -2.27 18.94 -10.26
N GLU A 212 -2.02 20.08 -10.91
CA GLU A 212 -2.78 20.57 -12.05
C GLU A 212 -2.87 19.58 -13.23
N ARG A 213 -1.92 18.64 -13.35
CA ARG A 213 -2.02 17.59 -14.39
C ARG A 213 -3.28 16.74 -14.26
N TRP A 214 -3.88 16.68 -13.08
CA TRP A 214 -5.08 15.89 -12.80
C TRP A 214 -6.38 16.69 -12.94
N LEU A 215 -6.29 17.96 -13.34
CA LEU A 215 -7.39 18.93 -13.39
C LEU A 215 -7.77 19.37 -14.81
N GLY A 216 -7.30 18.66 -15.83
CA GLY A 216 -7.64 18.93 -17.24
C GLY A 216 -6.87 20.11 -17.83
N ASP A 217 -5.70 20.43 -17.30
CA ASP A 217 -4.79 21.39 -17.93
C ASP A 217 -4.21 20.80 -19.23
N SER A 218 -4.50 21.47 -20.34
CA SER A 218 -4.06 21.09 -21.69
C SER A 218 -2.56 20.91 -21.84
N GLU A 219 -1.75 21.53 -20.96
CA GLU A 219 -0.31 21.33 -20.93
C GLU A 219 0.08 19.85 -20.75
N PHE A 220 -0.76 19.08 -20.04
CA PHE A 220 -0.49 17.71 -19.62
C PHE A 220 -1.41 16.69 -20.28
N ASP A 221 -2.15 17.05 -21.33
CA ASP A 221 -3.05 16.11 -22.01
C ASP A 221 -2.31 14.90 -22.59
N GLY A 222 -1.05 15.07 -23.01
CA GLY A 222 -0.19 14.00 -23.50
C GLY A 222 0.37 13.05 -22.43
N ASP A 223 0.11 13.29 -21.14
CA ASP A 223 0.57 12.38 -20.10
C ASP A 223 -0.22 11.06 -20.09
N GLU A 224 0.48 9.96 -19.92
CA GLU A 224 -0.06 8.60 -19.76
C GLU A 224 -0.59 8.36 -18.34
N LYS A 225 -1.54 9.21 -17.92
CA LYS A 225 -2.15 9.23 -16.58
C LYS A 225 -2.71 7.87 -16.15
N GLN A 226 -3.19 7.07 -17.10
CA GLN A 226 -3.72 5.72 -16.90
C GLN A 226 -2.68 4.73 -16.34
N CYS A 227 -1.39 4.97 -16.51
CA CYS A 227 -0.35 4.11 -15.96
C CYS A 227 -0.23 4.25 -14.43
N VAL A 228 -0.71 5.34 -13.82
CA VAL A 228 -0.65 5.56 -12.37
C VAL A 228 -1.67 4.68 -11.66
N GLN A 229 -1.25 3.44 -11.38
CA GLN A 229 -2.04 2.40 -10.71
C GLN A 229 -1.38 2.01 -9.37
N PRO A 230 -1.31 2.90 -8.37
CA PRO A 230 -0.62 2.63 -7.10
C PRO A 230 -1.24 1.44 -6.35
N PHE A 231 -2.53 1.20 -6.56
CA PHE A 231 -3.28 0.09 -5.98
C PHE A 231 -3.28 -1.18 -6.85
N SER A 232 -2.47 -1.24 -7.92
CA SER A 232 -2.51 -2.31 -8.93
C SER A 232 -3.87 -2.44 -9.64
N VAL A 233 -3.99 -3.42 -10.54
CA VAL A 233 -5.21 -3.73 -11.30
C VAL A 233 -5.44 -5.26 -11.35
N GLY A 234 -6.66 -5.66 -11.68
CA GLY A 234 -7.05 -7.06 -11.87
C GLY A 234 -7.43 -7.77 -10.57
N SER A 235 -7.43 -9.11 -10.57
CA SER A 235 -7.90 -9.96 -9.46
C SER A 235 -7.09 -9.87 -8.15
N ARG A 236 -6.02 -9.07 -8.16
CA ARG A 236 -5.08 -8.88 -7.05
C ARG A 236 -4.78 -7.40 -6.83
N ASP A 237 -5.73 -6.53 -7.17
CA ASP A 237 -5.68 -5.13 -6.81
C ASP A 237 -5.84 -4.95 -5.29
N CYS A 238 -5.55 -3.74 -4.80
CA CYS A 238 -5.56 -3.47 -3.37
C CYS A 238 -7.00 -3.46 -2.82
N VAL A 239 -7.28 -4.35 -1.88
CA VAL A 239 -8.57 -4.42 -1.18
C VAL A 239 -8.88 -3.15 -0.36
N GLY A 240 -7.84 -2.38 0.02
CA GLY A 240 -7.95 -1.15 0.80
C GLY A 240 -8.05 0.13 -0.04
N LYS A 241 -8.38 0.05 -1.33
CA LYS A 241 -8.47 1.21 -2.23
C LYS A 241 -9.68 2.12 -1.96
N LYS A 242 -10.74 1.59 -1.35
CA LYS A 242 -12.07 2.23 -1.26
C LYS A 242 -12.15 3.29 -0.18
#